data_AF-A0A4S4LQB1-F1
#
_entry.id   AF-A0A4S4LQB1-F1
#
_cell.length_a   1.000
_cell.length_b   1.000
_cell.length_c   1.000
_cell.angle_alpha   90.00
_cell.angle_beta   90.00
_cell.angle_gamma   90.00
#
_symmetry.space_group_name_H-M   'P 1'
#
loop_
_entity.id
_entity.type
_entity.pdbx_description
1 polymer ?
#
loop_
_entity_poly.entity_id
_entity_poly.type
_entity_poly.pdbx_seq_one_letter_code
_entity_poly.pdbx_strand_id
1 'polypeptide(L)'
;MNALWSLISQYLPSIRIYNDLADSLSDYDSDDERLYELPTANTYFPTTPPPQAQRHDRIHVMGDRATNTHQGHRQRSSGDEDTRSQDEQRHTQEIQELKSQVHTLQRQLVDLQFDLSSTKGALEHQQSSNSHLLSQNSRMQGELEQARNARRMQASELQELRSSYANLTSSMRTLESNNEELATLKSFLNKTDDYTGSQILQAVQDLNTEIVQLAASVSEEFPLSRRNGDLSKESDCEIVRNSIGEGMLELLKDGDHEEDPTVVQLAVQAWEVWCCKQIVHSFCFGVSPEVDRFLSEVFRDMQVAEPQATTSRWRSLTHMHTRNVLSSLPDSPAPAYPSIAVPAYPCSPSSSTLPSPVFPPPYPTPHS
;
A
#
# COMPACT_ATOMS: atom_id res chain seq x y z
N MET A 1 21.23 44.48 5.05
CA MET A 1 19.97 44.95 5.64
C MET A 1 18.79 44.06 5.25
N ASN A 2 18.16 44.17 4.08
CA ASN A 2 16.87 43.48 3.84
C ASN A 2 16.92 41.93 3.93
N ALA A 3 18.04 41.27 3.65
CA ALA A 3 18.14 39.81 3.72
C ALA A 3 18.12 39.27 5.16
N LEU A 4 18.91 39.87 6.06
CA LEU A 4 18.91 39.49 7.47
C LEU A 4 17.59 39.86 8.14
N TRP A 5 17.06 41.07 7.93
CA TRP A 5 15.75 41.45 8.48
C TRP A 5 14.59 40.65 7.86
N SER A 6 14.71 40.16 6.61
CA SER A 6 13.76 39.19 6.05
C SER A 6 13.89 37.82 6.71
N LEU A 7 15.12 37.33 6.96
CA LEU A 7 15.35 36.09 7.70
C LEU A 7 14.79 36.20 9.12
N ILE A 8 15.19 37.23 9.86
CA ILE A 8 14.74 37.55 11.21
C ILE A 8 13.22 37.73 11.25
N SER A 9 12.56 38.42 10.31
CA SER A 9 11.08 38.53 10.31
C SER A 9 10.36 37.26 9.86
N GLN A 10 10.99 36.39 9.07
CA GLN A 10 10.48 35.06 8.74
C GLN A 10 10.63 34.08 9.93
N TYR A 11 11.67 34.27 10.75
CA TYR A 11 11.92 33.56 12.01
C TYR A 11 11.36 34.27 13.27
N LEU A 12 10.85 35.49 13.18
CA LEU A 12 10.21 36.28 14.25
C LEU A 12 9.08 37.17 13.68
N PRO A 13 8.04 36.60 13.03
CA PRO A 13 6.81 37.35 12.80
C PRO A 13 6.21 37.62 14.18
N SER A 14 5.98 38.90 14.48
CA SER A 14 5.47 39.39 15.78
C SER A 14 6.48 39.53 16.93
N ILE A 15 7.68 40.07 16.69
CA ILE A 15 8.12 41.21 17.54
C ILE A 15 7.52 42.49 16.94
N ARG A 16 6.19 42.54 17.02
CA ARG A 16 5.40 43.73 16.74
C ARG A 16 5.44 44.55 18.03
N ILE A 17 6.39 45.48 18.13
CA ILE A 17 6.34 46.56 19.12
C ILE A 17 5.17 47.45 18.72
N TYR A 18 3.96 47.01 19.05
CA TYR A 18 2.77 47.81 18.87
C TYR A 18 2.74 48.84 19.99
N ASN A 19 3.06 50.08 19.62
CA ASN A 19 2.52 51.22 20.32
C ASN A 19 1.00 51.06 20.33
N ASP A 20 0.49 50.95 21.55
CA ASP A 20 -0.91 50.91 21.90
C ASP A 20 -1.62 52.20 21.43
N LEU A 21 -2.25 52.19 20.25
CA LEU A 21 -3.19 53.22 19.75
C LEU A 21 -3.81 52.84 18.39
N ALA A 22 -5.13 52.56 18.39
CA ALA A 22 -6.03 52.38 17.23
C ALA A 22 -5.76 51.17 16.30
N ASP A 23 -6.75 50.46 15.74
CA ASP A 23 -8.20 50.68 15.70
C ASP A 23 -8.98 49.38 15.97
N SER A 24 -10.22 49.53 16.44
CA SER A 24 -11.17 48.44 16.70
C SER A 24 -12.33 48.49 15.71
N LEU A 25 -12.53 47.46 14.88
CA LEU A 25 -13.78 47.07 14.18
C LEU A 25 -13.49 45.70 13.50
N SER A 26 -13.92 44.58 14.08
CA SER A 26 -15.13 43.82 13.71
C SER A 26 -15.20 43.30 12.26
N ASP A 27 -15.17 41.97 12.09
CA ASP A 27 -16.39 41.26 11.67
C ASP A 27 -16.32 39.75 11.99
N TYR A 28 -17.50 39.14 12.17
CA TYR A 28 -17.74 37.73 12.49
C TYR A 28 -18.45 37.03 11.32
N ASP A 29 -18.11 35.77 11.04
CA ASP A 29 -19.00 34.65 10.67
C ASP A 29 -18.11 33.40 10.40
N SER A 30 -18.31 32.18 10.95
CA SER A 30 -19.46 31.24 10.91
C SER A 30 -19.85 30.80 9.48
N ASP A 31 -20.13 29.55 9.12
CA ASP A 31 -20.03 28.20 9.73
C ASP A 31 -19.73 27.20 8.57
N ASP A 32 -18.95 26.13 8.71
CA ASP A 32 -19.26 24.73 9.13
C ASP A 32 -20.15 23.86 8.19
N GLU A 33 -19.93 22.53 8.28
CA GLU A 33 -20.72 21.36 7.84
C GLU A 33 -20.70 20.84 6.37
N ARG A 34 -19.92 19.75 6.16
CA ARG A 34 -20.35 18.33 5.89
C ARG A 34 -21.29 17.98 4.69
N LEU A 35 -21.39 16.74 4.17
CA LEU A 35 -20.53 15.52 4.05
C LEU A 35 -21.31 14.41 3.26
N TYR A 36 -20.66 13.63 2.37
CA TYR A 36 -21.12 12.34 1.75
C TYR A 36 -22.44 12.34 0.88
N GLU A 37 -22.76 11.37 -0.01
CA GLU A 37 -22.11 10.11 -0.47
C GLU A 37 -22.53 9.73 -1.93
N LEU A 38 -21.91 8.70 -2.54
CA LEU A 38 -22.17 8.20 -3.90
C LEU A 38 -22.88 6.82 -3.93
N PRO A 39 -23.75 6.50 -4.92
CA PRO A 39 -24.30 5.15 -5.10
C PRO A 39 -23.52 4.26 -6.09
N THR A 40 -23.37 2.97 -5.75
CA THR A 40 -22.81 1.90 -6.61
C THR A 40 -23.91 1.06 -7.28
N ALA A 41 -23.55 0.27 -8.31
CA ALA A 41 -24.49 -0.32 -9.27
C ALA A 41 -24.48 -1.87 -9.38
N ASN A 42 -25.53 -2.37 -10.05
CA ASN A 42 -25.65 -3.60 -10.86
C ASN A 42 -25.95 -5.01 -10.26
N THR A 43 -27.17 -5.49 -10.59
CA THR A 43 -27.49 -6.60 -11.55
C THR A 43 -26.86 -8.00 -11.39
N TYR A 44 -27.69 -9.08 -11.33
CA TYR A 44 -27.81 -10.17 -12.34
C TYR A 44 -28.70 -11.37 -11.94
N PHE A 45 -29.29 -12.04 -12.94
CA PHE A 45 -30.04 -13.32 -12.99
C PHE A 45 -29.94 -13.86 -14.46
N PRO A 46 -30.39 -15.08 -14.85
CA PRO A 46 -30.52 -16.38 -14.16
C PRO A 46 -29.83 -17.54 -14.95
N THR A 47 -30.08 -18.82 -14.61
CA THR A 47 -29.59 -20.01 -15.36
C THR A 47 -30.60 -21.17 -15.49
N THR A 48 -30.47 -22.00 -16.54
CA THR A 48 -31.31 -23.18 -16.84
C THR A 48 -30.48 -24.39 -17.37
N PRO A 49 -30.98 -25.65 -17.28
CA PRO A 49 -30.26 -26.90 -17.60
C PRO A 49 -30.66 -27.53 -18.96
N PRO A 50 -29.91 -28.54 -19.49
CA PRO A 50 -30.32 -29.97 -19.45
C PRO A 50 -29.04 -30.90 -19.41
N PRO A 51 -28.88 -32.10 -20.05
CA PRO A 51 -29.79 -33.17 -20.56
C PRO A 51 -29.37 -34.64 -20.23
N GLN A 52 -30.26 -35.64 -20.40
CA GLN A 52 -30.01 -37.10 -20.68
C GLN A 52 -31.39 -37.82 -20.83
N ALA A 53 -31.63 -38.99 -21.44
CA ALA A 53 -31.03 -39.86 -22.48
C ALA A 53 -31.75 -41.23 -22.35
N GLN A 54 -32.20 -41.91 -23.42
CA GLN A 54 -32.31 -43.40 -23.46
C GLN A 54 -32.70 -43.97 -24.84
N ARG A 55 -32.20 -45.17 -25.13
CA ARG A 55 -32.57 -46.07 -26.25
C ARG A 55 -33.58 -47.12 -25.75
N HIS A 56 -34.31 -47.80 -26.65
CA HIS A 56 -34.28 -49.29 -26.79
C HIS A 56 -35.10 -49.79 -27.99
N ASP A 57 -34.55 -50.76 -28.72
CA ASP A 57 -35.25 -51.58 -29.72
C ASP A 57 -35.83 -52.85 -29.07
N ARG A 58 -36.97 -53.35 -29.60
CA ARG A 58 -37.32 -54.78 -29.50
C ARG A 58 -38.38 -55.19 -30.53
N ILE A 59 -37.99 -56.03 -31.49
CA ILE A 59 -38.91 -56.79 -32.35
C ILE A 59 -39.21 -58.14 -31.67
N HIS A 60 -40.45 -58.59 -31.79
CA HIS A 60 -40.98 -59.78 -31.14
C HIS A 60 -41.35 -60.83 -32.21
N VAL A 61 -40.80 -62.05 -32.09
CA VAL A 61 -41.19 -63.20 -32.91
C VAL A 61 -41.41 -64.39 -31.97
N MET A 62 -42.62 -64.93 -32.00
CA MET A 62 -43.02 -66.21 -31.41
C MET A 62 -43.86 -66.91 -32.47
N GLY A 63 -43.46 -68.12 -32.84
CA GLY A 63 -44.22 -69.01 -33.71
C GLY A 63 -45.11 -69.97 -32.93
N ASP A 64 -45.67 -70.93 -33.68
CA ASP A 64 -46.42 -72.11 -33.24
C ASP A 64 -47.78 -71.87 -32.56
N ARG A 65 -48.84 -72.44 -33.17
CA ARG A 65 -49.27 -73.81 -32.81
C ARG A 65 -50.43 -74.29 -33.71
N ALA A 66 -50.34 -75.54 -34.17
CA ALA A 66 -51.39 -76.21 -34.92
C ALA A 66 -52.29 -77.10 -34.03
N THR A 67 -53.56 -77.23 -34.40
CA THR A 67 -54.50 -78.30 -33.99
C THR A 67 -55.43 -78.57 -35.20
N ASN A 68 -55.43 -79.73 -35.87
CA ASN A 68 -55.78 -81.11 -35.47
C ASN A 68 -57.28 -81.44 -35.73
N THR A 69 -57.56 -82.73 -36.02
CA THR A 69 -58.86 -83.43 -36.15
C THR A 69 -59.73 -83.20 -37.41
N HIS A 70 -60.66 -84.09 -37.81
CA HIS A 70 -60.68 -85.57 -37.98
C HIS A 70 -62.04 -85.98 -38.62
N GLN A 71 -62.15 -87.19 -39.23
CA GLN A 71 -63.41 -87.89 -39.63
C GLN A 71 -64.31 -87.23 -40.72
N GLY A 72 -65.09 -87.95 -41.54
CA GLY A 72 -65.19 -89.40 -41.80
C GLY A 72 -66.51 -89.84 -42.49
N HIS A 73 -66.58 -91.09 -43.00
CA HIS A 73 -67.82 -91.85 -43.40
C HIS A 73 -68.61 -91.36 -44.66
N ARG A 74 -69.40 -92.16 -45.42
CA ARG A 74 -69.63 -93.63 -45.68
C ARG A 74 -70.63 -93.69 -46.88
N GLN A 75 -70.62 -94.61 -47.87
CA GLN A 75 -71.39 -95.88 -47.96
C GLN A 75 -71.50 -96.41 -49.43
N ARG A 76 -71.48 -97.75 -49.64
CA ARG A 76 -72.31 -98.63 -50.56
C ARG A 76 -72.58 -98.25 -52.05
N SER A 77 -72.76 -99.17 -53.04
CA SER A 77 -72.67 -100.64 -53.14
C SER A 77 -72.92 -101.13 -54.61
N SER A 78 -72.38 -102.31 -54.98
CA SER A 78 -72.86 -103.25 -56.03
C SER A 78 -72.74 -102.90 -57.53
N GLY A 79 -72.16 -103.84 -58.32
CA GLY A 79 -72.19 -103.87 -59.79
C GLY A 79 -71.03 -104.70 -60.38
N ASP A 80 -71.32 -105.86 -60.99
CA ASP A 80 -70.32 -106.88 -61.33
C ASP A 80 -69.54 -106.67 -62.64
N GLU A 81 -68.26 -107.10 -62.60
CA GLU A 81 -67.48 -107.75 -63.66
C GLU A 81 -67.12 -107.05 -65.01
N ASP A 82 -67.14 -105.71 -65.12
CA ASP A 82 -66.50 -105.01 -66.28
C ASP A 82 -65.61 -103.80 -65.93
N THR A 83 -65.27 -103.60 -64.65
CA THR A 83 -64.57 -102.39 -64.15
C THR A 83 -63.04 -102.50 -64.06
N ARG A 84 -62.47 -103.70 -64.22
CA ARG A 84 -61.03 -103.98 -63.95
C ARG A 84 -60.05 -103.10 -64.74
N SER A 85 -60.45 -102.65 -65.93
CA SER A 85 -59.63 -101.77 -66.79
C SER A 85 -59.74 -100.27 -66.45
N GLN A 86 -60.80 -99.83 -65.74
CA GLN A 86 -60.95 -98.43 -65.31
C GLN A 86 -60.29 -98.14 -63.96
N ASP A 87 -60.31 -99.08 -63.01
CA ASP A 87 -59.69 -98.86 -61.70
C ASP A 87 -58.15 -98.92 -61.76
N GLU A 88 -57.56 -99.75 -62.62
CA GLU A 88 -56.13 -99.65 -62.95
C GLU A 88 -55.79 -98.29 -63.58
N GLN A 89 -56.70 -97.71 -64.37
CA GLN A 89 -56.49 -96.42 -65.01
C GLN A 89 -56.65 -95.24 -64.03
N ARG A 90 -57.54 -95.35 -63.03
CA ARG A 90 -57.66 -94.40 -61.91
C ARG A 90 -56.46 -94.48 -60.97
N HIS A 91 -56.05 -95.68 -60.55
CA HIS A 91 -54.88 -95.84 -59.70
C HIS A 91 -53.59 -95.43 -60.40
N THR A 92 -53.43 -95.65 -61.71
CA THR A 92 -52.27 -95.12 -62.44
C THR A 92 -52.30 -93.60 -62.57
N GLN A 93 -53.46 -92.97 -62.76
CA GLN A 93 -53.61 -91.52 -62.71
C GLN A 93 -53.27 -90.96 -61.31
N GLU A 94 -53.82 -91.55 -60.25
CA GLU A 94 -53.57 -91.15 -58.85
C GLU A 94 -52.11 -91.34 -58.44
N ILE A 95 -51.47 -92.44 -58.86
CA ILE A 95 -50.02 -92.66 -58.71
C ILE A 95 -49.21 -91.63 -59.52
N GLN A 96 -49.68 -91.23 -60.70
CA GLN A 96 -49.00 -90.23 -61.54
C GLN A 96 -49.17 -88.81 -60.99
N GLU A 97 -50.29 -88.50 -60.35
CA GLU A 97 -50.56 -87.24 -59.64
C GLU A 97 -49.81 -87.17 -58.31
N LEU A 98 -49.78 -88.26 -57.52
CA LEU A 98 -48.91 -88.36 -56.33
C LEU A 98 -47.43 -88.26 -56.73
N LYS A 99 -47.02 -88.86 -57.86
CA LYS A 99 -45.66 -88.67 -58.39
C LYS A 99 -45.39 -87.22 -58.79
N SER A 100 -46.32 -86.52 -59.43
CA SER A 100 -46.13 -85.11 -59.80
C SER A 100 -46.08 -84.20 -58.57
N GLN A 101 -46.92 -84.46 -57.55
CA GLN A 101 -46.87 -83.80 -56.25
C GLN A 101 -45.53 -84.06 -55.53
N VAL A 102 -45.04 -85.30 -55.50
CA VAL A 102 -43.71 -85.63 -54.94
C VAL A 102 -42.58 -84.92 -55.69
N HIS A 103 -42.62 -84.84 -57.02
CA HIS A 103 -41.63 -84.07 -57.79
C HIS A 103 -41.73 -82.56 -57.51
N THR A 104 -42.94 -82.04 -57.31
CA THR A 104 -43.17 -80.62 -56.98
C THR A 104 -42.65 -80.30 -55.58
N LEU A 105 -42.93 -81.14 -54.60
CA LEU A 105 -42.42 -81.03 -53.23
C LEU A 105 -40.90 -81.20 -53.17
N GLN A 106 -40.31 -82.13 -53.94
CA GLN A 106 -38.87 -82.26 -54.05
C GLN A 106 -38.23 -80.99 -54.65
N ARG A 107 -38.82 -80.40 -55.69
CA ARG A 107 -38.33 -79.14 -56.26
C ARG A 107 -38.44 -77.99 -55.25
N GLN A 108 -39.58 -77.87 -54.57
CA GLN A 108 -39.78 -76.88 -53.49
C GLN A 108 -38.80 -77.05 -52.32
N LEU A 109 -38.47 -78.29 -51.93
CA LEU A 109 -37.45 -78.55 -50.90
C LEU A 109 -36.05 -78.14 -51.36
N VAL A 110 -35.69 -78.38 -52.63
CA VAL A 110 -34.42 -77.93 -53.21
C VAL A 110 -34.35 -76.40 -53.29
N ASP A 111 -35.43 -75.75 -53.73
CA ASP A 111 -35.53 -74.29 -53.81
C ASP A 111 -35.44 -73.66 -52.40
N LEU A 112 -36.18 -74.20 -51.41
CA LEU A 112 -36.09 -73.78 -50.00
C LEU A 112 -34.71 -74.03 -49.40
N GLN A 113 -34.05 -75.14 -49.75
CA GLN A 113 -32.69 -75.45 -49.29
C GLN A 113 -31.66 -74.49 -49.91
N PHE A 114 -31.85 -74.09 -51.17
CA PHE A 114 -31.06 -73.07 -51.83
C PHE A 114 -31.26 -71.71 -51.16
N ASP A 115 -32.51 -71.26 -50.95
CA ASP A 115 -32.85 -70.01 -50.28
C ASP A 115 -32.32 -69.97 -48.83
N LEU A 116 -32.41 -71.08 -48.10
CA LEU A 116 -31.87 -71.20 -46.74
C LEU A 116 -30.33 -71.13 -46.74
N SER A 117 -29.66 -71.70 -47.75
CA SER A 117 -28.21 -71.56 -47.91
C SER A 117 -27.79 -70.13 -48.29
N SER A 118 -28.57 -69.46 -49.14
CA SER A 118 -28.36 -68.08 -49.59
C SER A 118 -28.55 -67.09 -48.43
N THR A 119 -29.66 -67.20 -47.69
CA THR A 119 -29.93 -66.39 -46.51
C THR A 119 -28.93 -66.63 -45.38
N LYS A 120 -28.46 -67.87 -45.18
CA LYS A 120 -27.35 -68.17 -44.25
C LYS A 120 -26.06 -67.48 -44.66
N GLY A 121 -25.67 -67.53 -45.94
CA GLY A 121 -24.49 -66.82 -46.45
C GLY A 121 -24.59 -65.30 -46.29
N ALA A 122 -25.77 -64.72 -46.55
CA ALA A 122 -26.04 -63.31 -46.33
C ALA A 122 -25.93 -62.93 -44.83
N LEU A 123 -26.45 -63.78 -43.93
CA LEU A 123 -26.36 -63.58 -42.49
C LEU A 123 -24.92 -63.67 -41.97
N GLU A 124 -24.13 -64.63 -42.44
CA GLU A 124 -22.70 -64.77 -42.11
C GLU A 124 -21.88 -63.56 -42.60
N HIS A 125 -22.19 -63.04 -43.79
CA HIS A 125 -21.60 -61.80 -44.30
C HIS A 125 -22.00 -60.59 -43.43
N GLN A 126 -23.27 -60.48 -43.04
CA GLN A 126 -23.75 -59.42 -42.16
C GLN A 126 -23.13 -59.49 -40.76
N GLN A 127 -22.96 -60.68 -40.18
CA GLN A 127 -22.26 -60.89 -38.91
C GLN A 127 -20.80 -60.48 -39.00
N SER A 128 -20.11 -60.84 -40.09
CA SER A 128 -18.72 -60.44 -40.35
C SER A 128 -18.58 -58.92 -40.47
N SER A 129 -19.50 -58.28 -41.21
CA SER A 129 -19.58 -56.82 -41.35
C SER A 129 -19.82 -56.12 -40.00
N ASN A 130 -20.79 -56.60 -39.20
CA ASN A 130 -21.05 -56.08 -37.85
C ASN A 130 -19.83 -56.24 -36.93
N SER A 131 -19.13 -57.38 -36.97
CA SER A 131 -17.90 -57.59 -36.19
C SER A 131 -16.79 -56.60 -36.56
N HIS A 132 -16.63 -56.32 -37.87
CA HIS A 132 -15.70 -55.32 -38.36
C HIS A 132 -16.07 -53.90 -37.91
N LEU A 133 -17.34 -53.51 -38.05
CA LEU A 133 -17.85 -52.22 -37.60
C LEU A 133 -17.72 -52.02 -36.09
N LEU A 134 -17.99 -53.05 -35.29
CA LEU A 134 -17.78 -53.03 -33.84
C LEU A 134 -16.31 -52.81 -33.49
N SER A 135 -15.40 -53.54 -34.16
CA SER A 135 -13.95 -53.39 -33.98
C SER A 135 -13.46 -51.98 -34.34
N GLN A 136 -13.97 -51.41 -35.44
CA GLN A 136 -13.66 -50.04 -35.86
C GLN A 136 -14.20 -49.00 -34.86
N ASN A 137 -15.43 -49.21 -34.36
CA ASN A 137 -16.07 -48.31 -33.39
C ASN A 137 -15.32 -48.34 -32.04
N SER A 138 -14.89 -49.52 -31.57
CA SER A 138 -14.01 -49.66 -30.41
C SER A 138 -12.69 -48.92 -30.59
N ARG A 139 -12.08 -48.97 -31.79
CA ARG A 139 -10.84 -48.23 -32.07
C ARG A 139 -11.05 -46.71 -32.04
N MET A 140 -12.10 -46.21 -32.69
CA MET A 140 -12.44 -44.78 -32.67
C MET A 140 -12.81 -44.28 -31.26
N GLN A 141 -13.44 -45.11 -30.42
CA GLN A 141 -13.69 -44.77 -29.02
C GLN A 141 -12.39 -44.65 -28.21
N GLY A 142 -11.41 -45.52 -28.46
CA GLY A 142 -10.06 -45.41 -27.88
C GLY A 142 -9.33 -44.14 -28.31
N GLU A 143 -9.32 -43.85 -29.61
CA GLU A 143 -8.73 -42.62 -30.18
C GLU A 143 -9.39 -41.35 -29.60
N LEU A 144 -10.73 -41.35 -29.47
CA LEU A 144 -11.50 -40.24 -28.88
C LEU A 144 -11.17 -40.00 -27.40
N GLU A 145 -11.03 -41.06 -26.59
CA GLU A 145 -10.72 -40.91 -25.16
C GLU A 145 -9.25 -40.51 -24.93
N GLN A 146 -8.31 -40.97 -25.78
CA GLN A 146 -6.94 -40.46 -25.81
C GLN A 146 -6.91 -38.96 -26.13
N ALA A 147 -7.63 -38.52 -27.16
CA ALA A 147 -7.72 -37.10 -27.52
C ALA A 147 -8.36 -36.24 -26.41
N ARG A 148 -9.37 -36.76 -25.71
CA ARG A 148 -9.97 -36.11 -24.54
C ARG A 148 -8.99 -35.97 -23.38
N ASN A 149 -8.21 -37.01 -23.08
CA ASN A 149 -7.23 -36.98 -22.01
C ASN A 149 -6.05 -36.05 -22.32
N ALA A 150 -5.55 -36.05 -23.56
CA ALA A 150 -4.56 -35.06 -24.02
C ALA A 150 -5.09 -33.61 -23.85
N ARG A 151 -6.34 -33.35 -24.27
CA ARG A 151 -6.97 -32.03 -24.11
C ARG A 151 -7.19 -31.63 -22.65
N ARG A 152 -7.47 -32.58 -21.74
CA ARG A 152 -7.54 -32.34 -20.29
C ARG A 152 -6.19 -31.92 -19.73
N MET A 153 -5.10 -32.64 -20.06
CA MET A 153 -3.74 -32.31 -19.61
C MET A 153 -3.29 -30.92 -20.11
N GLN A 154 -3.50 -30.64 -21.39
CA GLN A 154 -3.18 -29.32 -21.96
C GLN A 154 -4.00 -28.19 -21.30
N ALA A 155 -5.24 -28.46 -20.89
CA ALA A 155 -6.07 -27.49 -20.17
C ALA A 155 -5.56 -27.23 -18.74
N SER A 156 -5.08 -28.27 -18.01
CA SER A 156 -4.45 -28.08 -16.71
C SER A 156 -3.11 -27.34 -16.81
N GLU A 157 -2.26 -27.67 -17.78
CA GLU A 157 -0.99 -26.94 -18.01
C GLU A 157 -1.23 -25.45 -18.31
N LEU A 158 -2.22 -25.12 -19.15
CA LEU A 158 -2.62 -23.74 -19.42
C LEU A 158 -3.20 -23.03 -18.18
N GLN A 159 -3.87 -23.76 -17.28
CA GLN A 159 -4.39 -23.20 -16.02
C GLN A 159 -3.26 -22.94 -15.02
N GLU A 160 -2.31 -23.87 -14.87
CA GLU A 160 -1.12 -23.71 -14.05
C GLU A 160 -0.28 -22.53 -14.55
N LEU A 161 -0.03 -22.44 -15.85
CA LEU A 161 0.71 -21.33 -16.46
C LEU A 161 -0.01 -19.98 -16.23
N ARG A 162 -1.34 -19.92 -16.36
CA ARG A 162 -2.11 -18.71 -16.02
C ARG A 162 -1.98 -18.33 -14.54
N SER A 163 -1.98 -19.31 -13.64
CA SER A 163 -1.80 -19.06 -12.20
C SER A 163 -0.39 -18.55 -11.88
N SER A 164 0.64 -19.07 -12.55
CA SER A 164 2.02 -18.59 -12.35
C SER A 164 2.22 -17.18 -12.89
N TYR A 165 1.63 -16.83 -14.04
CA TYR A 165 1.61 -15.45 -14.55
C TYR A 165 0.87 -14.50 -13.61
N ALA A 166 -0.28 -14.89 -13.07
CA ALA A 166 -1.02 -14.08 -12.10
C ALA A 166 -0.18 -13.80 -10.83
N ASN A 167 0.48 -14.84 -10.29
CA ASN A 167 1.36 -14.73 -9.13
C ASN A 167 2.61 -13.87 -9.42
N LEU A 168 3.18 -13.97 -10.62
CA LEU A 168 4.30 -13.12 -11.05
C LEU A 168 3.86 -11.65 -11.16
N THR A 169 2.70 -11.38 -11.75
CA THR A 169 2.14 -10.03 -11.85
C THR A 169 1.80 -9.42 -10.49
N SER A 170 1.26 -10.20 -9.54
CA SER A 170 1.04 -9.70 -8.17
C SER A 170 2.36 -9.41 -7.46
N SER A 171 3.38 -10.27 -7.62
CA SER A 171 4.71 -10.04 -7.05
C SER A 171 5.37 -8.79 -7.62
N MET A 172 5.27 -8.55 -8.93
CA MET A 172 5.76 -7.32 -9.56
C MET A 172 5.09 -6.06 -8.99
N ARG A 173 3.76 -6.05 -8.86
CA ARG A 173 3.04 -4.91 -8.25
C ARG A 173 3.47 -4.64 -6.80
N THR A 174 3.71 -5.69 -6.02
CA THR A 174 4.23 -5.54 -4.64
C THR A 174 5.64 -4.95 -4.64
N LEU A 175 6.51 -5.37 -5.57
CA LEU A 175 7.84 -4.78 -5.73
C LEU A 175 7.79 -3.32 -6.18
N GLU A 176 6.85 -2.96 -7.07
CA GLU A 176 6.61 -1.59 -7.51
C GLU A 176 6.19 -0.69 -6.33
N SER A 177 5.17 -1.10 -5.56
CA SER A 177 4.73 -0.39 -4.33
C SER A 177 5.89 -0.19 -3.34
N ASN A 178 6.62 -1.26 -3.03
CA ASN A 178 7.76 -1.19 -2.12
C ASN A 178 8.87 -0.26 -2.64
N ASN A 179 9.06 -0.17 -3.96
CA ASN A 179 10.06 0.71 -4.56
C ASN A 179 9.62 2.19 -4.55
N GLU A 180 8.32 2.47 -4.70
CA GLU A 180 7.74 3.80 -4.52
C GLU A 180 7.81 4.26 -3.04
N GLU A 181 7.55 3.37 -2.09
CA GLU A 181 7.76 3.60 -0.66
C GLU A 181 9.24 3.87 -0.34
N LEU A 182 10.16 3.08 -0.89
CA LEU A 182 11.60 3.32 -0.73
C LEU A 182 12.06 4.63 -1.40
N ALA A 183 11.47 5.02 -2.53
CA ALA A 183 11.78 6.28 -3.20
C ALA A 183 11.29 7.49 -2.39
N THR A 184 10.09 7.41 -1.83
CA THR A 184 9.52 8.46 -0.97
C THR A 184 10.28 8.57 0.35
N LEU A 185 10.63 7.45 1.00
CA LEU A 185 11.50 7.44 2.19
C LEU A 185 12.89 8.01 1.92
N LYS A 186 13.52 7.66 0.79
CA LYS A 186 14.81 8.25 0.38
C LYS A 186 14.70 9.75 0.13
N SER A 187 13.65 10.19 -0.56
CA SER A 187 13.38 11.62 -0.79
C SER A 187 13.21 12.38 0.53
N PHE A 188 12.48 11.79 1.48
CA PHE A 188 12.28 12.34 2.83
C PHE A 188 13.58 12.45 3.63
N LEU A 189 14.42 11.41 3.61
CA LEU A 189 15.70 11.39 4.33
C LEU A 189 16.80 12.26 3.71
N ASN A 190 16.75 12.51 2.40
CA ASN A 190 17.81 13.23 1.68
C ASN A 190 17.55 14.74 1.54
N LYS A 191 16.41 15.25 2.02
CA LYS A 191 16.05 16.68 2.00
C LYS A 191 16.34 17.33 3.36
N THR A 192 17.61 17.30 3.76
CA THR A 192 18.02 17.57 5.14
C THR A 192 18.10 19.05 5.49
N ASP A 193 18.69 19.85 4.61
CA ASP A 193 19.01 21.25 4.86
C ASP A 193 18.52 22.13 3.69
N ASP A 194 17.66 23.11 3.98
CA ASP A 194 17.20 24.08 2.97
C ASP A 194 18.27 25.15 2.64
N TYR A 195 19.38 25.18 3.39
CA TYR A 195 20.51 26.09 3.23
C TYR A 195 21.83 25.31 3.10
N THR A 196 22.67 25.69 2.15
CA THR A 196 24.03 25.15 2.03
C THR A 196 24.94 25.72 3.11
N GLY A 197 26.00 25.00 3.48
CA GLY A 197 27.01 25.51 4.42
C GLY A 197 27.63 26.84 3.98
N SER A 198 27.76 27.10 2.68
CA SER A 198 28.22 28.40 2.16
C SER A 198 27.21 29.52 2.35
N GLN A 199 25.90 29.25 2.23
CA GLN A 199 24.85 30.22 2.52
C GLN A 199 24.79 30.55 4.02
N ILE A 200 24.98 29.57 4.89
CA ILE A 200 25.06 29.78 6.36
C ILE A 200 26.28 30.65 6.70
N LEU A 201 27.45 30.35 6.12
CA LEU A 201 28.65 31.17 6.32
C LEU A 201 28.47 32.61 5.83
N GLN A 202 27.83 32.82 4.68
CA GLN A 202 27.52 34.17 4.19
C GLN A 202 26.56 34.90 5.13
N ALA A 203 25.47 34.25 5.57
CA ALA A 203 24.51 34.85 6.49
C ALA A 203 25.13 35.26 7.84
N VAL A 204 26.12 34.51 8.34
CA VAL A 204 26.89 34.88 9.54
C VAL A 204 27.83 36.06 9.28
N GLN A 205 28.46 36.14 8.10
CA GLN A 205 29.28 37.29 7.72
C GLN A 205 28.44 38.57 7.54
N ASP A 206 27.26 38.44 6.94
CA ASP A 206 26.29 39.53 6.77
C ASP A 206 25.80 40.00 8.15
N LEU A 207 25.42 39.09 9.05
CA LEU A 207 25.04 39.40 10.44
C LEU A 207 26.15 40.15 11.18
N ASN A 208 27.39 39.67 11.14
CA ASN A 208 28.52 40.33 11.79
C ASN A 208 28.76 41.75 11.23
N THR A 209 28.55 41.92 9.92
CA THR A 209 28.67 43.24 9.27
C THR A 209 27.55 44.18 9.72
N GLU A 210 26.32 43.69 9.83
CA GLU A 210 25.17 44.47 10.31
C GLU A 210 25.32 44.85 11.80
N ILE A 211 25.84 43.97 12.66
CA ILE A 211 26.18 44.27 14.06
C ILE A 211 27.22 45.39 14.17
N VAL A 212 28.32 45.31 13.41
CA VAL A 212 29.38 46.34 13.44
C VAL A 212 28.85 47.70 12.97
N GLN A 213 27.99 47.70 11.93
CA GLN A 213 27.37 48.92 11.40
C GLN A 213 26.32 49.52 12.34
N LEU A 214 25.46 48.69 12.95
CA LEU A 214 24.44 49.13 13.89
C LEU A 214 25.07 49.74 15.13
N ALA A 215 26.04 49.05 15.73
CA ALA A 215 26.77 49.56 16.88
C ALA A 215 27.52 50.87 16.59
N ALA A 216 28.06 51.04 15.37
CA ALA A 216 28.65 52.31 14.94
C ALA A 216 27.60 53.44 14.96
N SER A 217 26.47 53.24 14.25
CA SER A 217 25.35 54.20 14.19
C SER A 217 24.84 54.56 15.58
N VAL A 218 24.66 53.58 16.46
CA VAL A 218 24.23 53.78 17.85
C VAL A 218 25.27 54.60 18.63
N SER A 219 26.56 54.32 18.48
CA SER A 219 27.62 55.07 19.17
C SER A 219 27.79 56.51 18.66
N GLU A 220 27.47 56.79 17.39
CA GLU A 220 27.48 58.14 16.81
C GLU A 220 26.22 58.95 17.16
N GLU A 221 25.05 58.31 17.27
CA GLU A 221 23.77 58.98 17.54
C GLU A 221 23.51 59.26 19.01
N PHE A 222 24.18 58.57 19.95
CA PHE A 222 23.97 58.77 21.38
C PHE A 222 24.69 60.05 21.89
N PRO A 223 23.97 61.08 22.38
CA PRO A 223 24.59 62.26 22.94
C PRO A 223 25.13 61.96 24.34
N LEU A 224 26.42 61.64 24.42
CA LEU A 224 27.12 61.25 25.65
C LEU A 224 27.24 62.41 26.67
N SER A 225 26.94 63.65 26.26
CA SER A 225 26.95 64.89 27.06
C SER A 225 26.02 64.94 28.28
N ARG A 226 25.31 63.87 28.65
CA ARG A 226 24.46 63.82 29.86
C ARG A 226 25.25 63.40 31.10
N ARG A 227 26.12 64.30 31.52
CA ARG A 227 26.64 64.37 32.90
C ARG A 227 25.51 64.70 33.90
N ASN A 228 24.71 63.70 34.27
CA ASN A 228 23.81 63.74 35.42
C ASN A 228 23.90 62.39 36.15
N GLY A 229 24.53 62.40 37.33
CA GLY A 229 24.63 61.21 38.18
C GLY A 229 23.26 60.73 38.71
N ASP A 230 23.30 59.57 39.36
CA ASP A 230 22.22 58.95 40.16
C ASP A 230 21.01 58.34 39.42
N LEU A 231 21.06 58.11 38.09
CA LEU A 231 19.95 57.47 37.36
C LEU A 231 20.20 56.06 36.79
N SER A 232 21.43 55.54 36.79
CA SER A 232 21.65 54.11 36.50
C SER A 232 21.26 53.28 37.72
N LYS A 233 20.23 52.44 37.59
CA LYS A 233 19.85 51.52 38.66
C LYS A 233 20.85 50.36 38.69
N GLU A 234 21.10 49.79 39.86
CA GLU A 234 21.96 48.60 39.97
C GLU A 234 21.43 47.43 39.10
N SER A 235 20.11 47.35 38.88
CA SER A 235 19.49 46.40 37.92
C SER A 235 20.03 46.55 36.50
N ASP A 236 20.28 47.78 36.06
CA ASP A 236 20.69 48.10 34.70
C ASP A 236 22.19 47.77 34.55
N CYS A 237 22.98 48.09 35.58
CA CYS A 237 24.36 47.63 35.72
C CYS A 237 24.46 46.09 35.73
N GLU A 238 23.55 45.39 36.41
CA GLU A 238 23.54 43.92 36.48
C GLU A 238 23.23 43.26 35.13
N ILE A 239 22.32 43.82 34.33
CA ILE A 239 22.05 43.35 32.96
C ILE A 239 23.30 43.50 32.06
N VAL A 240 23.98 44.65 32.14
CA VAL A 240 25.21 44.90 31.38
C VAL A 240 26.34 43.97 31.85
N ARG A 241 26.55 43.86 33.17
CA ARG A 241 27.50 42.92 33.80
C ARG A 241 27.30 41.47 33.33
N ASN A 242 26.05 41.00 33.28
CA ASN A 242 25.70 39.63 32.87
C ASN A 242 25.81 39.38 31.35
N SER A 243 25.89 40.44 30.53
CA SER A 243 25.97 40.33 29.08
C SER A 243 27.38 40.54 28.53
N ILE A 244 28.06 41.61 28.95
CA ILE A 244 29.38 42.02 28.44
C ILE A 244 30.52 41.95 29.48
N GLY A 245 30.20 41.67 30.74
CA GLY A 245 31.18 41.45 31.83
C GLY A 245 31.57 42.71 32.61
N GLU A 246 32.08 42.52 33.84
CA GLU A 246 32.40 43.62 34.77
C GLU A 246 33.44 44.60 34.19
N GLY A 247 34.52 44.10 33.58
CA GLY A 247 35.58 44.97 33.05
C GLY A 247 35.12 45.94 31.95
N MET A 248 34.12 45.54 31.14
CA MET A 248 33.52 46.45 30.16
C MET A 248 32.56 47.44 30.85
N LEU A 249 31.84 47.00 31.90
CA LEU A 249 31.01 47.88 32.72
C LEU A 249 31.84 48.95 33.45
N GLU A 250 33.04 48.62 33.95
CA GLU A 250 33.99 49.57 34.54
C GLU A 250 34.47 50.60 33.50
N LEU A 251 34.90 50.15 32.32
CA LEU A 251 35.30 51.04 31.21
C LEU A 251 34.19 52.00 30.78
N LEU A 252 32.94 51.53 30.75
CA LEU A 252 31.77 52.36 30.44
C LEU A 252 31.47 53.40 31.53
N LYS A 253 31.77 53.11 32.81
CA LYS A 253 31.55 54.03 33.94
C LYS A 253 32.60 55.12 34.04
N ASP A 254 33.87 54.77 33.80
CA ASP A 254 35.02 55.64 34.10
C ASP A 254 35.56 56.39 32.87
N GLY A 255 35.18 55.98 31.65
CA GLY A 255 35.63 56.60 30.40
C GLY A 255 34.93 57.92 30.06
N ASP A 256 35.69 58.86 29.47
CA ASP A 256 35.12 59.98 28.73
C ASP A 256 34.90 59.57 27.28
N HIS A 257 33.66 59.25 26.94
CA HIS A 257 33.29 58.70 25.64
C HIS A 257 32.94 59.80 24.61
N GLU A 258 32.94 61.09 24.98
CA GLU A 258 32.65 62.18 24.03
C GLU A 258 33.75 62.34 22.97
N GLU A 259 35.02 62.13 23.36
CA GLU A 259 36.17 62.22 22.43
C GLU A 259 36.43 60.92 21.68
N ASP A 260 36.13 59.76 22.27
CA ASP A 260 36.30 58.44 21.67
C ASP A 260 35.11 57.49 21.96
N PRO A 261 34.15 57.36 21.03
CA PRO A 261 33.00 56.47 21.20
C PRO A 261 33.34 54.98 21.02
N THR A 262 34.61 54.61 20.74
CA THR A 262 35.02 53.21 20.45
C THR A 262 34.65 52.24 21.58
N VAL A 263 34.76 52.66 22.85
CA VAL A 263 34.39 51.81 24.01
C VAL A 263 32.89 51.53 24.02
N VAL A 264 32.06 52.55 23.75
CA VAL A 264 30.60 52.42 23.63
C VAL A 264 30.24 51.53 22.44
N GLN A 265 30.88 51.73 21.28
CA GLN A 265 30.68 50.91 20.10
C GLN A 265 30.99 49.42 20.38
N LEU A 266 32.14 49.12 21.00
CA LEU A 266 32.53 47.74 21.34
C LEU A 266 31.59 47.11 22.37
N ALA A 267 31.10 47.88 23.34
CA ALA A 267 30.10 47.41 24.29
C ALA A 267 28.76 47.05 23.62
N VAL A 268 28.28 47.89 22.69
CA VAL A 268 27.06 47.61 21.92
C VAL A 268 27.25 46.38 21.04
N GLN A 269 28.38 46.24 20.32
CA GLN A 269 28.68 45.03 19.54
C GLN A 269 28.68 43.77 20.42
N ALA A 270 29.33 43.81 21.58
CA ALA A 270 29.39 42.68 22.51
C ALA A 270 27.99 42.30 23.05
N TRP A 271 27.15 43.30 23.33
CA TRP A 271 25.77 43.11 23.77
C TRP A 271 24.88 42.55 22.66
N GLU A 272 24.99 43.03 21.43
CA GLU A 272 24.28 42.49 20.26
C GLU A 272 24.67 41.04 19.97
N VAL A 273 25.97 40.72 19.99
CA VAL A 273 26.47 39.33 19.86
C VAL A 273 25.94 38.45 20.98
N TRP A 274 25.86 38.95 22.22
CA TRP A 274 25.25 38.24 23.34
C TRP A 274 23.76 37.97 23.08
N CYS A 275 23.00 38.96 22.63
CA CYS A 275 21.58 38.81 22.26
C CYS A 275 21.39 37.78 21.13
N CYS A 276 22.16 37.86 20.05
CA CYS A 276 22.14 36.89 18.96
C CYS A 276 22.48 35.48 19.45
N LYS A 277 23.47 35.34 20.35
CA LYS A 277 23.81 34.05 20.96
C LYS A 277 22.62 33.46 21.72
N GLN A 278 21.87 34.24 22.51
CA GLN A 278 20.70 33.71 23.21
C GLN A 278 19.63 33.21 22.22
N ILE A 279 19.33 33.99 21.17
CA ILE A 279 18.34 33.61 20.14
C ILE A 279 18.74 32.32 19.41
N VAL A 280 20.02 32.17 19.05
CA VAL A 280 20.54 31.00 18.31
C VAL A 280 20.69 29.77 19.22
N HIS A 281 20.98 29.96 20.52
CA HIS A 281 21.12 28.88 21.48
C HIS A 281 19.77 28.33 21.96
N SER A 282 18.72 29.16 22.02
CA SER A 282 17.37 28.67 22.32
C SER A 282 16.89 27.65 21.29
N PHE A 283 16.20 26.63 21.77
CA PHE A 283 15.57 25.65 20.89
C PHE A 283 14.38 26.26 20.13
N CYS A 284 13.53 27.04 20.81
CA CYS A 284 12.39 27.77 20.25
C CYS A 284 12.25 29.13 20.96
N PHE A 285 12.83 30.19 20.39
CA PHE A 285 12.71 31.54 20.97
C PHE A 285 11.25 31.95 21.20
N GLY A 286 10.94 32.44 22.42
CA GLY A 286 9.60 32.85 22.84
C GLY A 286 8.79 31.81 23.63
N VAL A 287 9.27 30.56 23.78
CA VAL A 287 8.64 29.59 24.71
C VAL A 287 9.14 29.79 26.16
N SER A 288 8.43 29.19 27.13
CA SER A 288 8.90 29.12 28.52
C SER A 288 10.31 28.50 28.60
N PRO A 289 11.25 29.06 29.38
CA PRO A 289 12.64 28.57 29.44
C PRO A 289 12.74 27.11 29.93
N GLU A 290 11.77 26.63 30.70
CA GLU A 290 11.71 25.23 31.12
C GLU A 290 11.45 24.28 29.94
N VAL A 291 10.57 24.69 29.02
CA VAL A 291 10.24 23.96 27.79
C VAL A 291 11.39 24.06 26.78
N ASP A 292 12.00 25.24 26.65
CA ASP A 292 13.16 25.46 25.77
C ASP A 292 14.34 24.56 26.17
N ARG A 293 14.64 24.49 27.47
CA ARG A 293 15.66 23.59 28.02
C ARG A 293 15.31 22.12 27.78
N PHE A 294 14.08 21.71 28.07
CA PHE A 294 13.66 20.32 27.85
C PHE A 294 13.80 19.89 26.39
N LEU A 295 13.34 20.73 25.44
CA LEU A 295 13.48 20.46 24.01
C LEU A 295 14.95 20.46 23.57
N SER A 296 15.80 21.33 24.15
CA SER A 296 17.25 21.33 23.92
C SER A 296 17.93 20.05 24.37
N GLU A 297 17.56 19.53 25.55
CA GLU A 297 18.08 18.28 26.11
C GLU A 297 17.66 17.07 25.25
N VAL A 298 16.37 16.98 24.91
CA VAL A 298 15.84 15.95 23.99
C VAL A 298 16.54 16.01 22.63
N PHE A 299 16.72 17.20 22.05
CA PHE A 299 17.39 17.38 20.76
C PHE A 299 18.84 16.89 20.81
N ARG A 300 19.59 17.27 21.85
CA ARG A 300 21.00 16.88 22.03
C ARG A 300 21.13 15.36 22.19
N ASP A 301 20.24 14.74 22.95
CA ASP A 301 20.27 13.29 23.17
C ASP A 301 19.88 12.53 21.88
N MET A 302 18.91 13.06 21.12
CA MET A 302 18.60 12.58 19.76
C MET A 302 19.81 12.72 18.81
N GLN A 303 20.56 13.83 18.83
CA GLN A 303 21.75 14.04 17.98
C GLN A 303 22.86 13.00 18.19
N VAL A 304 22.90 12.34 19.35
CA VAL A 304 23.86 11.27 19.65
C VAL A 304 23.32 9.90 19.23
N ALA A 305 22.01 9.68 19.32
CA ALA A 305 21.38 8.38 19.08
C ALA A 305 20.92 8.16 17.62
N GLU A 306 20.50 9.22 16.93
CA GLU A 306 19.82 9.17 15.64
C GLU A 306 20.65 9.79 14.51
N PRO A 307 20.44 9.40 13.23
CA PRO A 307 21.06 10.06 12.09
C PRO A 307 20.75 11.55 12.05
N GLN A 308 21.74 12.38 11.67
CA GLN A 308 21.59 13.84 11.55
C GLN A 308 20.31 14.23 10.83
N ALA A 309 19.98 13.57 9.70
CA ALA A 309 18.78 13.86 8.92
C ALA A 309 17.47 13.70 9.71
N THR A 310 17.35 12.65 10.51
CA THR A 310 16.21 12.44 11.42
C THR A 310 16.11 13.58 12.43
N THR A 311 17.24 13.98 13.04
CA THR A 311 17.26 15.01 14.08
C THR A 311 17.01 16.42 13.56
N SER A 312 17.61 16.79 12.42
CA SER A 312 17.34 18.06 11.74
C SER A 312 15.87 18.16 11.36
N ARG A 313 15.31 17.10 10.76
CA ARG A 313 13.90 17.06 10.37
C ARG A 313 12.95 17.17 11.56
N TRP A 314 13.24 16.44 12.65
CA TRP A 314 12.50 16.56 13.90
C TRP A 314 12.54 18.00 14.44
N ARG A 315 13.72 18.62 14.52
CA ARG A 315 13.85 20.01 14.99
C ARG A 315 13.05 20.99 14.12
N SER A 316 13.13 20.88 12.80
CA SER A 316 12.36 21.74 11.89
C SER A 316 10.85 21.58 12.04
N LEU A 317 10.36 20.34 12.22
CA LEU A 317 8.94 20.08 12.47
C LEU A 317 8.49 20.61 13.84
N THR A 318 9.27 20.37 14.89
CA THR A 318 8.98 20.88 16.25
C THR A 318 8.94 22.41 16.25
N HIS A 319 9.90 23.09 15.62
CA HIS A 319 9.85 24.54 15.40
C HIS A 319 8.56 24.98 14.71
N MET A 320 8.25 24.40 13.56
CA MET A 320 7.06 24.76 12.77
C MET A 320 5.76 24.61 13.57
N HIS A 321 5.58 23.47 14.25
CA HIS A 321 4.38 23.21 15.02
C HIS A 321 4.31 24.07 16.30
N THR A 322 5.41 24.24 17.04
CA THR A 322 5.46 25.12 18.21
C THR A 322 5.09 26.56 17.84
N ARG A 323 5.61 27.07 16.73
CA ARG A 323 5.29 28.43 16.23
C ARG A 323 3.82 28.56 15.85
N ASN A 324 3.27 27.58 15.14
CA ASN A 324 1.84 27.58 14.80
C ASN A 324 0.97 27.56 16.05
N VAL A 325 1.32 26.78 17.09
CA VAL A 325 0.62 26.78 18.38
C VAL A 325 0.70 28.15 19.05
N LEU A 326 1.89 28.76 19.14
CA LEU A 326 2.07 30.10 19.73
C LEU A 326 1.27 31.17 18.98
N SER A 327 1.30 31.17 17.64
CA SER A 327 0.52 32.11 16.82
C SER A 327 -0.99 31.86 16.82
N SER A 328 -1.42 30.64 17.17
CA SER A 328 -2.84 30.28 17.25
C SER A 328 -3.46 30.53 18.63
N LEU A 329 -2.64 30.81 19.64
CA LEU A 329 -3.13 31.14 20.96
C LEU A 329 -3.78 32.53 20.87
N PRO A 330 -5.11 32.66 21.04
CA PRO A 330 -5.73 33.97 20.97
C PRO A 330 -5.17 34.85 22.07
N ASP A 331 -5.09 36.16 21.83
CA ASP A 331 -4.76 37.18 22.83
C ASP A 331 -5.81 37.14 23.95
N SER A 332 -5.61 36.22 24.89
CA SER A 332 -6.37 36.16 26.13
C SER A 332 -6.11 37.48 26.84
N PRO A 333 -7.15 38.33 27.05
CA PRO A 333 -6.96 39.64 27.66
C PRO A 333 -6.25 39.43 28.98
N ALA A 334 -5.04 39.99 29.09
CA ALA A 334 -4.04 39.54 30.05
C ALA A 334 -4.69 39.32 31.42
N PRO A 335 -4.66 38.10 32.00
CA PRO A 335 -5.09 37.93 33.37
C PRO A 335 -4.25 38.93 34.17
N ALA A 336 -4.92 39.79 34.95
CA ALA A 336 -4.26 40.85 35.69
C ALA A 336 -3.30 40.22 36.71
N TYR A 337 -2.07 39.96 36.26
CA TYR A 337 -1.06 39.31 37.08
C TYR A 337 -0.79 40.23 38.27
N PRO A 338 -1.10 39.82 39.51
CA PRO A 338 -0.58 40.54 40.66
C PRO A 338 0.93 40.50 40.53
N SER A 339 1.58 41.66 40.64
CA SER A 339 3.01 41.85 40.42
C SER A 339 3.81 40.71 41.07
N ILE A 340 4.32 39.79 40.23
CA ILE A 340 5.10 38.65 40.72
C ILE A 340 6.43 39.22 41.16
N ALA A 341 6.54 39.42 42.47
CA ALA A 341 7.82 39.66 43.11
C ALA A 341 8.77 38.55 42.66
N VAL A 342 9.93 38.96 42.13
CA VAL A 342 11.03 38.05 41.80
C VAL A 342 11.25 37.14 43.01
N PRO A 343 11.25 35.80 42.85
CA PRO A 343 11.51 34.92 43.98
C PRO A 343 12.95 35.16 44.45
N ALA A 344 13.07 35.88 45.57
CA ALA A 344 14.34 36.07 46.23
C ALA A 344 14.90 34.69 46.59
N TYR A 345 16.00 34.30 45.94
CA TYR A 345 16.69 33.07 46.25
C TYR A 345 17.01 33.03 47.75
N PRO A 346 16.60 31.98 48.49
CA PRO A 346 16.95 31.86 49.89
C PRO A 346 18.45 31.63 50.02
N CYS A 347 19.17 32.71 50.32
CA CYS A 347 20.59 32.71 50.65
C CYS A 347 20.83 31.72 51.80
N SER A 348 21.37 30.54 51.47
CA SER A 348 21.63 29.49 52.45
C SER A 348 23.01 29.70 53.07
N PRO A 349 23.14 29.72 54.41
CA PRO A 349 24.40 30.03 55.05
C PRO A 349 25.29 28.79 55.24
N SER A 350 26.56 29.09 55.51
CA SER A 350 27.54 28.24 56.21
C SER A 350 28.29 27.15 55.42
N SER A 351 29.57 27.48 55.19
CA SER A 351 30.73 26.67 55.61
C SER A 351 30.82 25.20 55.19
N SER A 352 31.75 24.92 54.27
CA SER A 352 32.41 23.62 54.17
C SER A 352 33.88 23.82 53.80
N THR A 353 34.75 23.70 54.80
CA THR A 353 36.20 23.74 54.63
C THR A 353 36.66 22.47 53.92
N LEU A 354 37.21 22.58 52.72
CA LEU A 354 37.88 21.48 52.02
C LEU A 354 39.37 21.82 51.82
N PRO A 355 40.27 20.82 51.95
CA PRO A 355 41.71 21.06 51.98
C PRO A 355 42.28 21.35 50.58
N SER A 356 43.35 22.15 50.55
CA SER A 356 44.10 22.45 49.34
C SER A 356 44.62 21.18 48.65
N PRO A 357 44.57 21.08 47.31
CA PRO A 357 45.19 19.98 46.59
C PRO A 357 46.72 20.04 46.74
N VAL A 358 47.30 18.94 47.23
CA VAL A 358 48.75 18.74 47.25
C VAL A 358 49.23 18.50 45.82
N PHE A 359 50.04 19.41 45.29
CA PHE A 359 50.70 19.21 43.99
C PHE A 359 51.74 18.08 44.09
N PRO A 360 51.76 17.11 43.16
CA PRO A 360 52.88 16.18 43.04
C PRO A 360 54.13 16.90 42.50
N PRO A 361 55.35 16.47 42.89
CA PRO A 361 56.60 17.07 42.41
C PRO A 361 56.83 16.80 40.90
N PRO A 362 57.55 17.68 40.20
CA PRO A 362 57.83 17.52 38.77
C PRO A 362 58.78 16.34 38.51
N TYR A 363 58.51 15.59 37.45
CA TYR A 363 59.39 14.53 36.96
C TYR A 363 60.72 15.10 36.41
N PRO A 364 61.86 14.42 36.59
CA PRO A 364 63.13 14.86 36.05
C PRO A 364 63.18 14.74 34.52
N THR A 365 63.68 15.78 33.85
CA THR A 365 63.94 15.79 32.41
C THR A 365 65.11 14.86 32.05
N PRO A 366 65.01 14.05 30.98
CA PRO A 366 66.13 13.23 30.52
C PRO A 366 67.21 14.10 29.87
N HIS A 367 68.47 13.89 30.26
CA HIS A 367 69.62 14.48 29.59
C HIS A 367 69.83 13.88 28.20
N SER A 368 70.27 14.71 27.25
CA SER A 368 71.01 14.35 26.04
C SER A 368 72.02 15.45 25.75
#